data_AF-A0A3B0K9B0-F1
#
_entry.id   AF-A0A3B0K9B0-F1
#
_cell.length_a   1.000
_cell.length_b   1.000
_cell.length_c   1.000
_cell.angle_alpha   90.00
_cell.angle_beta   90.00
_cell.angle_gamma   90.00
#
_symmetry.space_group_name_H-M   'P 1'
#
loop_
_entity.id
_entity.type
_entity.pdbx_description
1 polymer ?
#
loop_
_entity_poly.entity_id
_entity_poly.type
_entity_poly.pdbx_seq_one_letter_code
_entity_poly.pdbx_strand_id
1 'polypeptide(L)'
;MSLHFLVVYVKSLITENIFSLRILSMFAAPWIIILLSTTCYSLDNGLAKTPPMGWLSWERFRCNTDCVNDPDNCISEKLFQTMTDLIVADGYATAGYEYINIDDCWLEKHRGHDGKLLADHQRFPNGIKALSDYIHSRGLKFGIYEDYGNFTCAGYPGIIGYEQEDAFQFAEWNVDYVKLDGCYSLPHEMDLGYSKFGKLLNSTGKAMVYSCSWPVYQIYAGIQPNFSAVKTYCNLWRNYDDIQDSWTSVENIIDYYGNNQDLIAPNAGPGHWNDPDMLIIGNFGLSYEQAKTQFAIWSILAAPLLMSVDLRTIRPQFKRILQNRKIIAVDQDPLGIQGRRIYKHKGIEIWSKPIGPLFNNFYSYAIAFINRRSDGTPSDISVTLKELGLIHFYGYRVEDLYENVDYGVLYPNTKIKVKVNPSGVVMLKGEVQLPNEM
;
A
#
# COMPACT_ATOMS: atom_id res chain seq x y z
N MET A 1 -9.97 16.58 68.11
CA MET A 1 -9.23 16.66 69.39
C MET A 1 -9.19 15.26 69.98
N SER A 2 -7.99 14.70 70.15
CA SER A 2 -7.57 13.47 70.86
C SER A 2 -8.35 12.15 70.67
N LEU A 3 -7.79 11.10 70.07
CA LEU A 3 -6.74 10.14 70.53
C LEU A 3 -7.28 8.95 71.35
N HIS A 4 -6.92 7.72 70.91
CA HIS A 4 -6.66 6.43 71.60
C HIS A 4 -7.34 5.23 70.91
N PHE A 5 -6.61 4.40 70.14
CA PHE A 5 -5.88 3.15 70.52
C PHE A 5 -6.82 2.05 71.09
N LEU A 6 -7.11 0.97 70.34
CA LEU A 6 -6.35 -0.28 70.14
C LEU A 6 -6.85 -1.39 71.09
N VAL A 7 -7.14 -2.59 70.58
CA VAL A 7 -6.77 -3.92 71.14
C VAL A 7 -7.30 -5.04 70.22
N VAL A 8 -6.39 -5.96 69.91
CA VAL A 8 -6.49 -7.23 69.17
C VAL A 8 -6.93 -8.36 70.12
N TYR A 9 -7.68 -9.38 69.67
CA TYR A 9 -7.48 -10.78 70.12
C TYR A 9 -8.17 -11.82 69.20
N VAL A 10 -7.47 -12.95 69.01
CA VAL A 10 -7.73 -14.09 68.11
C VAL A 10 -8.16 -15.33 68.91
N LYS A 11 -9.08 -16.17 68.37
CA LYS A 11 -9.23 -17.67 68.49
C LYS A 11 -10.67 -18.08 68.10
N SER A 12 -10.97 -18.90 67.07
CA SER A 12 -10.75 -20.35 66.82
C SER A 12 -11.98 -21.24 67.18
N LEU A 13 -12.15 -22.35 66.41
CA LEU A 13 -13.12 -23.49 66.46
C LEU A 13 -14.43 -23.29 65.65
N ILE A 14 -14.68 -23.93 64.48
CA ILE A 14 -14.80 -25.36 64.05
C ILE A 14 -15.98 -26.11 64.71
N THR A 15 -16.98 -26.49 63.88
CA THR A 15 -17.73 -27.79 63.74
C THR A 15 -19.16 -27.50 63.23
N GLU A 16 -19.50 -27.83 61.97
CA GLU A 16 -20.11 -29.07 61.46
C GLU A 16 -21.65 -29.02 61.25
N ASN A 17 -22.05 -29.31 60.00
CA ASN A 17 -23.06 -30.30 59.59
C ASN A 17 -24.60 -30.02 59.41
N ILE A 18 -25.00 -30.08 58.12
CA ILE A 18 -26.08 -30.88 57.45
C ILE A 18 -27.56 -30.36 57.41
N PHE A 19 -28.17 -30.57 56.22
CA PHE A 19 -29.61 -30.65 55.83
C PHE A 19 -30.37 -29.31 55.71
N SER A 20 -31.39 -29.08 54.86
CA SER A 20 -31.82 -29.48 53.51
C SER A 20 -33.13 -28.71 53.21
N LEU A 21 -33.55 -28.63 51.94
CA LEU A 21 -34.84 -28.11 51.39
C LEU A 21 -35.02 -26.56 51.32
N ARG A 22 -35.09 -25.95 50.13
CA ARG A 22 -36.31 -25.65 49.32
C ARG A 22 -37.33 -24.79 50.13
N ILE A 23 -37.70 -23.54 49.79
CA ILE A 23 -38.23 -23.04 48.51
C ILE A 23 -38.54 -21.51 48.64
N LEU A 24 -38.41 -20.79 47.52
CA LEU A 24 -39.00 -19.48 47.12
C LEU A 24 -38.94 -18.23 48.04
N SER A 25 -38.26 -17.19 47.56
CA SER A 25 -38.87 -15.85 47.43
C SER A 25 -38.11 -14.95 46.44
N MET A 26 -38.77 -14.72 45.28
CA MET A 26 -38.82 -13.48 44.50
C MET A 26 -37.61 -12.54 44.49
N PHE A 27 -36.92 -12.47 43.35
CA PHE A 27 -36.55 -11.18 42.72
C PHE A 27 -36.61 -11.34 41.20
N ALA A 28 -37.62 -10.72 40.60
CA ALA A 28 -37.72 -10.53 39.16
C ALA A 28 -36.84 -9.33 38.76
N ALA A 29 -35.85 -9.57 37.91
CA ALA A 29 -35.16 -8.54 37.15
C ALA A 29 -35.14 -8.99 35.68
N PRO A 30 -35.71 -8.21 34.74
CA PRO A 30 -35.65 -8.58 33.34
C PRO A 30 -34.23 -8.31 32.84
N TRP A 31 -33.58 -9.36 32.35
CA TRP A 31 -32.35 -9.24 31.57
C TRP A 31 -32.71 -8.64 30.21
N ILE A 32 -32.58 -7.33 30.09
CA ILE A 32 -32.53 -6.68 28.78
C ILE A 32 -31.17 -7.02 28.19
N ILE A 33 -31.13 -8.05 27.34
CA ILE A 33 -30.00 -8.30 26.44
C ILE A 33 -30.04 -7.20 25.38
N ILE A 34 -29.26 -6.15 25.58
CA ILE A 34 -28.98 -5.18 24.52
C ILE A 34 -28.02 -5.88 23.56
N LEU A 35 -28.57 -6.45 22.48
CA LEU A 35 -27.81 -6.74 21.27
C LEU A 35 -27.39 -5.39 20.67
N LEU A 36 -26.19 -4.93 21.05
CA LEU A 36 -25.47 -3.91 20.33
C LEU A 36 -25.03 -4.51 18.99
N SER A 37 -25.94 -4.50 18.00
CA SER A 37 -25.54 -4.58 16.60
C SER A 37 -24.90 -3.25 16.24
N THR A 38 -23.63 -3.06 16.61
CA THR A 38 -22.80 -2.05 15.97
C THR A 38 -22.53 -2.54 14.55
N THR A 39 -23.39 -2.17 13.60
CA THR A 39 -23.02 -2.18 12.19
C THR A 39 -22.00 -1.07 11.99
N CYS A 40 -20.74 -1.37 12.30
CA CYS A 40 -19.62 -0.53 11.90
C CYS A 40 -19.39 -0.79 10.41
N TYR A 41 -19.91 0.10 9.55
CA TYR A 41 -19.69 0.08 8.10
C TYR A 41 -18.29 0.61 7.76
N SER A 42 -17.25 0.03 8.37
CA SER A 42 -15.86 0.28 8.02
C SER A 42 -15.39 -0.80 7.04
N LEU A 43 -14.62 -0.45 6.01
CA LEU A 43 -13.92 -1.39 5.11
C LEU A 43 -12.78 -2.14 5.84
N ASP A 44 -12.96 -2.52 7.10
CA ASP A 44 -12.06 -3.48 7.76
C ASP A 44 -12.31 -4.89 7.19
N ASN A 45 -12.08 -5.02 5.87
CA ASN A 45 -12.23 -6.23 5.08
C ASN A 45 -11.10 -7.24 5.32
N GLY A 46 -10.21 -6.96 6.28
CA GLY A 46 -9.07 -7.80 6.62
C GLY A 46 -7.91 -7.75 5.63
N LEU A 47 -7.99 -6.97 4.55
CA LEU A 47 -6.99 -6.91 3.48
C LEU A 47 -6.05 -5.71 3.62
N ALA A 48 -5.02 -5.69 2.77
CA ALA A 48 -4.02 -4.62 2.66
C ALA A 48 -3.42 -4.19 4.03
N LYS A 49 -3.19 -5.14 4.94
CA LYS A 49 -2.58 -4.84 6.26
C LYS A 49 -1.14 -4.34 6.16
N THR A 50 -0.48 -4.64 5.06
CA THR A 50 0.71 -3.96 4.52
C THR A 50 0.39 -3.43 3.11
N PRO A 51 1.18 -2.50 2.55
CA PRO A 51 0.94 -1.99 1.20
C PRO A 51 0.92 -3.13 0.16
N PRO A 52 -0.03 -3.15 -0.78
CA PRO A 52 -0.09 -4.20 -1.80
C PRO A 52 1.18 -4.23 -2.67
N MET A 53 1.68 -5.44 -2.98
CA MET A 53 2.80 -5.64 -3.89
C MET A 53 2.38 -6.48 -5.09
N GLY A 54 2.68 -6.03 -6.31
CA GLY A 54 2.24 -6.76 -7.50
C GLY A 54 2.77 -6.16 -8.80
N TRP A 55 2.04 -6.44 -9.87
CA TRP A 55 2.29 -5.95 -11.21
C TRP A 55 1.00 -5.43 -11.83
N LEU A 56 1.08 -4.30 -12.53
CA LEU A 56 -0.05 -3.61 -13.16
C LEU A 56 0.31 -3.20 -14.60
N SER A 57 -0.58 -3.45 -15.55
CA SER A 57 -0.23 -3.34 -16.99
C SER A 57 -0.05 -1.91 -17.52
N TRP A 58 -0.60 -0.89 -16.85
CA TRP A 58 -0.83 0.44 -17.43
C TRP A 58 0.43 1.16 -17.90
N GLU A 59 1.41 1.44 -17.03
CA GLU A 59 2.51 2.33 -17.41
C GLU A 59 3.32 1.80 -18.60
N ARG A 60 3.64 0.50 -18.60
CA ARG A 60 4.46 -0.11 -19.64
C ARG A 60 3.69 -0.49 -20.91
N PHE A 61 2.46 -1.01 -20.78
CA PHE A 61 1.72 -1.61 -21.90
C PHE A 61 0.54 -0.75 -22.38
N ARG A 62 0.08 0.20 -21.55
CA ARG A 62 -0.94 1.22 -21.87
C ARG A 62 -2.19 0.56 -22.46
N CYS A 63 -2.80 1.22 -23.44
CA CYS A 63 -3.96 0.74 -24.17
C CYS A 63 -3.59 0.07 -25.51
N ASN A 64 -2.48 -0.67 -25.57
CA ASN A 64 -2.10 -1.37 -26.80
C ASN A 64 -3.07 -2.54 -27.07
N THR A 65 -3.93 -2.42 -28.08
CA THR A 65 -4.90 -3.46 -28.46
C THR A 65 -4.59 -4.11 -29.81
N ASP A 66 -3.49 -3.74 -30.45
CA ASP A 66 -3.08 -4.29 -31.76
C ASP A 66 -2.33 -5.62 -31.59
N CYS A 67 -3.09 -6.69 -31.32
CA CYS A 67 -2.53 -8.03 -31.21
C CYS A 67 -2.15 -8.66 -32.55
N VAL A 68 -2.46 -8.01 -33.68
CA VAL A 68 -2.07 -8.51 -35.01
C VAL A 68 -0.62 -8.14 -35.29
N ASN A 69 -0.26 -6.87 -35.08
CA ASN A 69 1.08 -6.37 -35.36
C ASN A 69 2.00 -6.40 -34.14
N ASP A 70 1.45 -6.46 -32.93
CA ASP A 70 2.20 -6.47 -31.68
C ASP A 70 1.67 -7.53 -30.66
N PRO A 71 1.63 -8.82 -31.06
CA PRO A 71 0.98 -9.90 -30.31
C PRO A 71 1.60 -10.21 -28.94
N ASP A 72 2.82 -9.73 -28.71
CA ASP A 72 3.55 -9.95 -27.47
C ASP A 72 3.36 -8.80 -26.47
N ASN A 73 2.93 -7.61 -26.91
CA ASN A 73 2.77 -6.45 -26.01
C ASN A 73 1.34 -5.92 -25.94
N CYS A 74 0.43 -6.40 -26.78
CA CYS A 74 -0.97 -6.03 -26.67
C CYS A 74 -1.60 -6.54 -25.36
N ILE A 75 -2.58 -5.80 -24.84
CA ILE A 75 -3.40 -6.16 -23.67
C ILE A 75 -4.25 -7.37 -24.04
N SER A 76 -3.80 -8.55 -23.62
CA SER A 76 -4.37 -9.85 -23.96
C SER A 76 -4.14 -10.85 -22.84
N GLU A 77 -4.94 -11.91 -22.81
CA GLU A 77 -4.79 -13.03 -21.87
C GLU A 77 -3.35 -13.58 -21.87
N LYS A 78 -2.73 -13.72 -23.05
CA LYS A 78 -1.35 -14.21 -23.21
C LYS A 78 -0.33 -13.33 -22.47
N LEU A 79 -0.50 -12.00 -22.49
CA LEU A 79 0.36 -11.07 -21.77
C LEU A 79 0.30 -11.35 -20.27
N PHE A 80 -0.90 -11.43 -19.69
CA PHE A 80 -1.08 -11.65 -18.26
C PHE A 80 -0.62 -13.04 -17.81
N GLN A 81 -0.88 -14.09 -18.59
CA GLN A 81 -0.34 -15.43 -18.31
C GLN A 81 1.19 -15.43 -18.30
N THR A 82 1.82 -14.76 -19.26
CA THR A 82 3.28 -14.66 -19.35
C THR A 82 3.87 -13.93 -18.13
N MET A 83 3.28 -12.79 -17.74
CA MET A 83 3.75 -12.03 -16.57
C MET A 83 3.53 -12.80 -15.26
N THR A 84 2.43 -13.55 -15.16
CA THR A 84 2.13 -14.45 -14.04
C THR A 84 3.21 -15.50 -13.88
N ASP A 85 3.55 -16.20 -14.96
CA ASP A 85 4.56 -17.26 -14.94
C ASP A 85 5.94 -16.71 -14.59
N LEU A 86 6.30 -15.53 -15.11
CA LEU A 86 7.56 -14.87 -14.77
C LEU A 86 7.59 -14.40 -13.32
N ILE A 87 6.51 -13.86 -12.78
CA ILE A 87 6.50 -13.44 -11.37
C ILE A 87 6.81 -14.61 -10.45
N VAL A 88 6.30 -15.81 -10.75
CA VAL A 88 6.64 -17.03 -10.03
C VAL A 88 8.07 -17.48 -10.31
N ALA A 89 8.40 -17.73 -11.59
CA ALA A 89 9.66 -18.35 -11.99
C ALA A 89 10.89 -17.50 -11.63
N ASP A 90 10.75 -16.19 -11.70
CA ASP A 90 11.86 -15.25 -11.50
C ASP A 90 12.01 -14.77 -10.05
N GLY A 91 11.18 -15.27 -9.13
CA GLY A 91 11.28 -15.04 -7.69
C GLY A 91 10.59 -13.77 -7.17
N TYR A 92 9.77 -13.10 -7.98
CA TYR A 92 8.98 -11.94 -7.53
C TYR A 92 7.83 -12.38 -6.61
N ALA A 93 7.22 -13.54 -6.84
CA ALA A 93 6.24 -14.12 -5.91
C ALA A 93 6.89 -14.37 -4.55
N THR A 94 8.07 -14.99 -4.53
CA THR A 94 8.87 -15.15 -3.31
C THR A 94 9.19 -13.79 -2.70
N ALA A 95 9.49 -12.79 -3.55
CA ALA A 95 9.53 -11.33 -3.33
C ALA A 95 8.54 -10.77 -2.30
N GLY A 96 7.30 -11.26 -2.40
CA GLY A 96 6.10 -10.66 -1.85
C GLY A 96 5.15 -10.10 -2.93
N TYR A 97 5.55 -10.05 -4.20
CA TYR A 97 4.69 -9.58 -5.29
C TYR A 97 3.63 -10.63 -5.62
N GLU A 98 2.39 -10.38 -5.21
CA GLU A 98 1.30 -11.36 -5.29
C GLU A 98 0.16 -10.96 -6.24
N TYR A 99 -0.02 -9.68 -6.55
CA TYR A 99 -1.12 -9.20 -7.42
C TYR A 99 -0.71 -9.12 -8.90
N ILE A 100 -1.56 -9.61 -9.79
CA ILE A 100 -1.50 -9.43 -11.25
C ILE A 100 -2.73 -8.63 -11.67
N ASN A 101 -2.55 -7.35 -11.96
CA ASN A 101 -3.63 -6.40 -12.18
C ASN A 101 -3.75 -6.04 -13.66
N ILE A 102 -4.92 -6.31 -14.23
CA ILE A 102 -5.35 -5.74 -15.51
C ILE A 102 -5.73 -4.27 -15.27
N ASP A 103 -5.26 -3.39 -16.16
CA ASP A 103 -5.71 -2.00 -16.23
C ASP A 103 -6.73 -1.78 -17.38
N ASP A 104 -6.95 -0.55 -17.83
CA ASP A 104 -7.93 -0.24 -18.88
C ASP A 104 -7.69 -1.05 -20.18
N CYS A 105 -8.69 -1.02 -21.07
CA CYS A 105 -8.66 -1.60 -22.42
C CYS A 105 -8.76 -3.12 -22.51
N TRP A 106 -9.23 -3.82 -21.47
CA TRP A 106 -9.53 -5.25 -21.52
C TRP A 106 -10.91 -5.59 -22.10
N LEU A 107 -11.82 -4.62 -22.08
CA LEU A 107 -13.24 -4.75 -22.44
C LEU A 107 -13.48 -4.82 -23.96
N GLU A 108 -14.63 -5.38 -24.33
CA GLU A 108 -15.34 -5.03 -25.56
C GLU A 108 -15.79 -3.57 -25.56
N LYS A 109 -16.06 -3.00 -26.74
CA LYS A 109 -16.57 -1.62 -26.85
C LYS A 109 -18.03 -1.43 -26.41
N HIS A 110 -18.71 -2.52 -26.07
CA HIS A 110 -20.10 -2.52 -25.64
C HIS A 110 -20.31 -3.61 -24.59
N ARG A 111 -21.28 -3.37 -23.70
CA ARG A 111 -21.79 -4.39 -22.79
C ARG A 111 -22.59 -5.45 -23.55
N GLY A 112 -22.74 -6.62 -22.94
CA GLY A 112 -23.65 -7.66 -23.44
C GLY A 112 -25.11 -7.19 -23.42
N HIS A 113 -25.98 -7.91 -24.13
CA HIS A 113 -27.42 -7.62 -24.15
C HIS A 113 -28.09 -7.71 -22.76
N ASP A 114 -27.46 -8.41 -21.82
CA ASP A 114 -27.87 -8.55 -20.42
C ASP A 114 -27.25 -7.47 -19.50
N GLY A 115 -26.52 -6.50 -20.06
CA GLY A 115 -25.87 -5.42 -19.32
C GLY A 115 -24.51 -5.77 -18.74
N LYS A 116 -24.03 -7.01 -18.92
CA LYS A 116 -22.75 -7.46 -18.34
C LYS A 116 -21.53 -6.88 -19.07
N LEU A 117 -20.44 -6.71 -18.33
CA LEU A 117 -19.13 -6.45 -18.92
C LEU A 117 -18.68 -7.68 -19.71
N LEU A 118 -18.12 -7.42 -20.89
CA LEU A 118 -17.55 -8.44 -21.77
C LEU A 118 -16.07 -8.14 -21.96
N ALA A 119 -15.20 -9.14 -21.75
CA ALA A 119 -13.83 -9.04 -22.20
C ALA A 119 -13.77 -9.20 -23.72
N ASP A 120 -12.81 -8.52 -24.34
CA ASP A 120 -12.59 -8.63 -25.77
C ASP A 120 -12.34 -10.08 -26.19
N HIS A 121 -13.21 -10.61 -27.05
CA HIS A 121 -13.22 -12.04 -27.39
C HIS A 121 -11.99 -12.49 -28.18
N GLN A 122 -11.30 -11.57 -28.86
CA GLN A 122 -10.09 -11.92 -29.62
C GLN A 122 -8.86 -11.93 -28.71
N ARG A 123 -8.81 -10.99 -27.76
CA ARG A 123 -7.66 -10.81 -26.86
C ARG A 123 -7.76 -11.65 -25.59
N PHE A 124 -8.97 -11.98 -25.15
CA PHE A 124 -9.28 -12.82 -24.00
C PHE A 124 -10.25 -13.95 -24.38
N PRO A 125 -9.85 -14.87 -25.27
CA PRO A 125 -10.75 -15.87 -25.84
C PRO A 125 -11.34 -16.85 -24.81
N ASN A 126 -10.67 -17.06 -23.68
CA ASN A 126 -11.18 -17.91 -22.59
C ASN A 126 -11.95 -17.12 -21.50
N GLY A 127 -12.01 -15.80 -21.62
CA GLY A 127 -12.69 -14.91 -20.67
C GLY A 127 -11.93 -14.65 -19.36
N ILE A 128 -12.38 -13.64 -18.61
CA ILE A 128 -11.71 -13.16 -17.39
C ILE A 128 -11.67 -14.20 -16.29
N LYS A 129 -12.74 -14.98 -16.11
CA LYS A 129 -12.75 -16.03 -15.10
C LYS A 129 -11.64 -17.07 -15.32
N ALA A 130 -11.41 -17.49 -16.57
CA ALA A 130 -10.36 -18.45 -16.88
C ALA A 130 -8.96 -17.88 -16.58
N LEU A 131 -8.74 -16.59 -16.88
CA LEU A 131 -7.50 -15.90 -16.55
C LEU A 131 -7.31 -15.76 -15.02
N SER A 132 -8.36 -15.42 -14.29
CA SER A 132 -8.37 -15.39 -12.82
C SER A 132 -8.01 -16.76 -12.24
N ASP A 133 -8.68 -17.82 -12.68
CA ASP A 133 -8.40 -19.21 -12.27
C ASP A 133 -6.94 -19.62 -12.61
N TYR A 134 -6.42 -19.18 -13.77
CA TYR A 134 -5.02 -19.41 -14.15
C TYR A 134 -4.07 -18.76 -13.14
N ILE A 135 -4.27 -17.48 -12.81
CA ILE A 135 -3.44 -16.72 -11.87
C ILE A 135 -3.48 -17.35 -10.48
N HIS A 136 -4.67 -17.74 -10.00
CA HIS A 136 -4.82 -18.43 -8.71
C HIS A 136 -4.12 -19.78 -8.66
N SER A 137 -4.12 -20.53 -9.77
CA SER A 137 -3.42 -21.83 -9.83
C SER A 137 -1.89 -21.70 -9.71
N ARG A 138 -1.34 -20.48 -9.83
CA ARG A 138 0.07 -20.13 -9.61
C ARG A 138 0.32 -19.54 -8.22
N GLY A 139 -0.71 -19.51 -7.35
CA GLY A 139 -0.63 -18.95 -6.01
C GLY A 139 -0.59 -17.42 -5.96
N LEU A 140 -0.93 -16.75 -7.06
CA LEU A 140 -1.02 -15.29 -7.17
C LEU A 140 -2.48 -14.85 -7.08
N LYS A 141 -2.71 -13.53 -7.05
CA LYS A 141 -4.02 -12.87 -6.91
C LYS A 141 -4.34 -12.07 -8.16
N PHE A 142 -5.60 -12.08 -8.57
CA PHE A 142 -6.04 -11.40 -9.78
C PHE A 142 -6.69 -10.05 -9.48
N GLY A 143 -6.24 -9.00 -10.17
CA GLY A 143 -6.86 -7.69 -10.12
C GLY A 143 -7.46 -7.23 -11.43
N ILE A 144 -8.55 -6.48 -11.34
CA ILE A 144 -9.27 -5.90 -12.48
C ILE A 144 -9.37 -4.39 -12.34
N TYR A 145 -9.53 -3.73 -13.49
CA TYR A 145 -9.79 -2.31 -13.60
C TYR A 145 -11.22 -2.05 -14.05
N GLU A 146 -11.79 -0.99 -13.50
CA GLU A 146 -12.97 -0.36 -14.04
C GLU A 146 -12.99 1.15 -13.73
N ASP A 147 -13.99 1.89 -14.20
CA ASP A 147 -14.14 3.33 -13.99
C ASP A 147 -15.50 3.71 -13.38
N TYR A 148 -15.49 4.54 -12.32
CA TYR A 148 -16.69 5.24 -11.84
C TYR A 148 -17.05 6.39 -12.79
N GLY A 149 -17.58 6.02 -13.96
CA GLY A 149 -17.89 6.92 -15.05
C GLY A 149 -18.86 6.32 -16.05
N ASN A 150 -19.28 7.13 -17.02
CA ASN A 150 -20.03 6.60 -18.18
C ASN A 150 -19.12 5.75 -19.09
N PHE A 151 -17.84 6.08 -19.11
CA PHE A 151 -16.80 5.36 -19.85
C PHE A 151 -15.53 5.30 -19.02
N THR A 152 -14.69 4.30 -19.29
CA THR A 152 -13.29 4.31 -18.86
C THR A 152 -12.52 5.44 -19.54
N CYS A 153 -11.34 5.79 -19.01
CA CYS A 153 -10.49 6.82 -19.60
C CYS A 153 -10.16 6.56 -21.09
N ALA A 154 -10.04 5.30 -21.53
CA ALA A 154 -9.85 4.92 -22.93
C ALA A 154 -11.15 4.72 -23.73
N GLY A 155 -12.30 5.10 -23.17
CA GLY A 155 -13.60 5.10 -23.84
C GLY A 155 -14.27 3.73 -23.94
N TYR A 156 -14.00 2.80 -23.01
CA TYR A 156 -14.74 1.55 -22.86
C TYR A 156 -15.93 1.74 -21.90
N PRO A 157 -16.92 0.83 -21.81
CA PRO A 157 -18.08 1.02 -20.92
C PRO A 157 -17.68 1.16 -19.44
N GLY A 158 -18.12 2.21 -18.74
CA GLY A 158 -17.89 2.40 -17.29
C GLY A 158 -19.07 1.89 -16.43
N ILE A 159 -18.97 1.99 -15.10
CA ILE A 159 -19.96 1.36 -14.18
C ILE A 159 -21.22 2.15 -13.87
N ILE A 160 -21.33 3.44 -14.23
CA ILE A 160 -22.51 4.24 -13.84
C ILE A 160 -23.80 3.58 -14.38
N GLY A 161 -24.71 3.19 -13.48
CA GLY A 161 -25.95 2.50 -13.78
C GLY A 161 -25.88 0.97 -13.73
N TYR A 162 -24.69 0.40 -13.53
CA TYR A 162 -24.40 -1.04 -13.46
C TYR A 162 -23.56 -1.40 -12.23
N GLU A 163 -23.46 -0.52 -11.23
CA GLU A 163 -22.51 -0.67 -10.12
C GLU A 163 -22.71 -1.97 -9.33
N GLN A 164 -23.96 -2.41 -9.18
CA GLN A 164 -24.25 -3.64 -8.45
C GLN A 164 -23.89 -4.86 -9.30
N GLU A 165 -24.35 -4.87 -10.55
CA GLU A 165 -24.10 -5.94 -11.52
C GLU A 165 -22.60 -6.19 -11.67
N ASP A 166 -21.81 -5.14 -11.86
CA ASP A 166 -20.36 -5.22 -12.05
C ASP A 166 -19.64 -5.72 -10.79
N ALA A 167 -20.03 -5.23 -9.60
CA ALA A 167 -19.46 -5.72 -8.34
C ALA A 167 -19.68 -7.23 -8.15
N PHE A 168 -20.90 -7.73 -8.43
CA PHE A 168 -21.20 -9.15 -8.33
C PHE A 168 -20.52 -9.97 -9.43
N GLN A 169 -20.37 -9.41 -10.64
CA GLN A 169 -19.62 -10.06 -11.72
C GLN A 169 -18.14 -10.22 -11.37
N PHE A 170 -17.52 -9.23 -10.73
CA PHE A 170 -16.13 -9.34 -10.25
C PHE A 170 -15.97 -10.45 -9.21
N ALA A 171 -16.94 -10.59 -8.29
CA ALA A 171 -16.95 -11.69 -7.34
C ALA A 171 -17.14 -13.07 -8.03
N GLU A 172 -18.01 -13.16 -9.04
CA GLU A 172 -18.22 -14.38 -9.85
C GLU A 172 -16.93 -14.80 -10.59
N TRP A 173 -16.16 -13.83 -11.07
CA TRP A 173 -14.85 -14.04 -11.68
C TRP A 173 -13.71 -14.25 -10.66
N ASN A 174 -14.03 -14.32 -9.37
CA ASN A 174 -13.09 -14.54 -8.28
C ASN A 174 -11.99 -13.45 -8.18
N VAL A 175 -12.29 -12.21 -8.57
CA VAL A 175 -11.35 -11.08 -8.48
C VAL A 175 -10.91 -10.85 -7.02
N ASP A 176 -9.65 -10.47 -6.82
CA ASP A 176 -9.05 -10.16 -5.51
C ASP A 176 -8.72 -8.68 -5.31
N TYR A 177 -8.64 -7.91 -6.39
CA TYR A 177 -8.27 -6.50 -6.38
C TYR A 177 -9.09 -5.74 -7.44
N VAL A 178 -9.68 -4.61 -7.10
CA VAL A 178 -10.42 -3.75 -8.03
C VAL A 178 -9.82 -2.35 -7.97
N LYS A 179 -9.27 -1.88 -9.09
CA LYS A 179 -8.98 -0.45 -9.32
C LYS A 179 -10.22 0.19 -9.92
N LEU A 180 -10.73 1.25 -9.29
CA LEU A 180 -11.82 2.05 -9.83
C LEU A 180 -11.31 3.46 -10.13
N ASP A 181 -11.26 3.76 -11.43
CA ASP A 181 -10.91 5.05 -11.97
C ASP A 181 -12.10 6.03 -11.90
N GLY A 182 -11.99 7.22 -12.47
CA GLY A 182 -13.01 8.26 -12.35
C GLY A 182 -13.15 9.19 -13.54
N CYS A 183 -12.74 8.76 -14.74
CA CYS A 183 -12.98 9.53 -15.95
C CYS A 183 -14.49 9.62 -16.26
N TYR A 184 -14.90 10.58 -17.10
CA TYR A 184 -16.29 10.72 -17.54
C TYR A 184 -17.34 10.77 -16.43
N SER A 185 -16.97 11.30 -15.26
CA SER A 185 -17.81 11.47 -14.08
C SER A 185 -17.66 12.86 -13.47
N LEU A 186 -18.56 13.21 -12.54
CA LEU A 186 -18.53 14.49 -11.86
C LEU A 186 -17.80 14.35 -10.50
N PRO A 187 -16.71 15.10 -10.24
CA PRO A 187 -15.93 14.97 -9.01
C PRO A 187 -16.72 15.15 -7.70
N HIS A 188 -17.81 15.92 -7.71
CA HIS A 188 -18.67 16.12 -6.54
C HIS A 188 -19.61 14.94 -6.26
N GLU A 189 -19.79 14.02 -7.20
CA GLU A 189 -20.59 12.79 -7.02
C GLU A 189 -19.75 11.62 -6.49
N MET A 190 -18.42 11.74 -6.52
CA MET A 190 -17.50 10.65 -6.15
C MET A 190 -17.62 10.22 -4.69
N ASP A 191 -17.94 11.14 -3.77
CA ASP A 191 -18.21 10.82 -2.37
C ASP A 191 -19.30 9.75 -2.21
N LEU A 192 -20.37 9.88 -2.99
CA LEU A 192 -21.47 8.93 -3.00
C LEU A 192 -21.11 7.69 -3.83
N GLY A 193 -20.53 7.90 -5.01
CA GLY A 193 -20.21 6.85 -5.97
C GLY A 193 -19.26 5.79 -5.45
N TYR A 194 -18.06 6.21 -5.04
CA TYR A 194 -17.03 5.31 -4.55
C TYR A 194 -17.45 4.63 -3.24
N SER A 195 -18.10 5.36 -2.33
CA SER A 195 -18.59 4.76 -1.08
C SER A 195 -19.71 3.74 -1.31
N LYS A 196 -20.61 3.99 -2.27
CA LYS A 196 -21.64 3.03 -2.70
C LYS A 196 -20.99 1.79 -3.31
N PHE A 197 -20.03 1.95 -4.23
CA PHE A 197 -19.37 0.83 -4.87
C PHE A 197 -18.56 -0.02 -3.88
N GLY A 198 -17.82 0.60 -2.96
CA GLY A 198 -17.13 -0.12 -1.88
C GLY A 198 -18.06 -0.96 -1.01
N LYS A 199 -19.28 -0.45 -0.70
CA LYS A 199 -20.33 -1.23 -0.01
C LYS A 199 -20.85 -2.40 -0.85
N LEU A 200 -21.01 -2.19 -2.16
CA LEU A 200 -21.45 -3.24 -3.09
C LEU A 200 -20.41 -4.36 -3.18
N LEU A 201 -19.12 -4.02 -3.32
CA LEU A 201 -18.03 -5.00 -3.26
C LEU A 201 -18.08 -5.84 -1.98
N ASN A 202 -18.24 -5.21 -0.82
CA ASN A 202 -18.38 -5.93 0.46
C ASN A 202 -19.64 -6.82 0.49
N SER A 203 -20.75 -6.38 -0.08
CA SER A 203 -22.02 -7.14 -0.09
C SER A 203 -21.98 -8.42 -0.92
N THR A 204 -21.00 -8.56 -1.82
CA THR A 204 -20.78 -9.79 -2.58
C THR A 204 -20.30 -10.96 -1.72
N GLY A 205 -19.74 -10.69 -0.53
CA GLY A 205 -19.10 -11.69 0.32
C GLY A 205 -17.70 -12.12 -0.11
N LYS A 206 -17.20 -11.66 -1.28
CA LYS A 206 -15.81 -11.87 -1.73
C LYS A 206 -14.94 -10.73 -1.23
N ALA A 207 -13.90 -11.05 -0.46
CA ALA A 207 -12.91 -10.06 -0.06
C ALA A 207 -12.10 -9.61 -1.30
N MET A 208 -12.12 -8.31 -1.56
CA MET A 208 -11.43 -7.65 -2.68
C MET A 208 -10.73 -6.38 -2.16
N VAL A 209 -9.45 -6.21 -2.51
CA VAL A 209 -8.73 -4.95 -2.29
C VAL A 209 -9.39 -3.89 -3.17
N TYR A 210 -9.77 -2.76 -2.60
CA TYR A 210 -10.40 -1.68 -3.35
C TYR A 210 -9.47 -0.46 -3.48
N SER A 211 -8.98 -0.23 -4.69
CA SER A 211 -8.12 0.90 -5.06
C SER A 211 -8.94 2.00 -5.73
N CYS A 212 -8.89 3.21 -5.16
CA CYS A 212 -9.77 4.31 -5.54
C CYS A 212 -8.99 5.46 -6.17
N SER A 213 -9.31 5.85 -7.41
CA SER A 213 -8.82 7.11 -7.98
C SER A 213 -9.56 8.35 -7.49
N TRP A 214 -10.53 8.20 -6.58
CA TRP A 214 -11.39 9.29 -6.08
C TRP A 214 -10.63 10.57 -5.69
N PRO A 215 -9.59 10.55 -4.81
CA PRO A 215 -8.95 11.79 -4.38
C PRO A 215 -8.31 12.60 -5.51
N VAL A 216 -7.63 11.96 -6.47
CA VAL A 216 -6.93 12.69 -7.55
C VAL A 216 -7.89 13.52 -8.40
N TYR A 217 -9.06 12.99 -8.77
CA TYR A 217 -10.06 13.74 -9.55
C TYR A 217 -10.69 14.89 -8.77
N GLN A 218 -10.91 14.73 -7.46
CA GLN A 218 -11.37 15.83 -6.61
C GLN A 218 -10.31 16.92 -6.47
N ILE A 219 -9.05 16.54 -6.30
CA ILE A 219 -7.92 17.48 -6.22
C ILE A 219 -7.81 18.29 -7.50
N TYR A 220 -7.94 17.67 -8.68
CA TYR A 220 -7.98 18.38 -9.97
C TYR A 220 -9.13 19.38 -10.07
N ALA A 221 -10.27 19.07 -9.46
CA ALA A 221 -11.43 19.95 -9.41
C ALA A 221 -11.34 21.04 -8.32
N GLY A 222 -10.23 21.11 -7.56
CA GLY A 222 -10.08 22.03 -6.43
C GLY A 222 -10.93 21.66 -5.21
N ILE A 223 -11.41 20.42 -5.14
CA ILE A 223 -12.18 19.86 -4.03
C ILE A 223 -11.20 19.18 -3.06
N GLN A 224 -11.30 19.51 -1.77
CA GLN A 224 -10.53 18.84 -0.72
C GLN A 224 -11.12 17.46 -0.44
N PRO A 225 -10.38 16.36 -0.67
CA PRO A 225 -10.91 15.02 -0.44
C PRO A 225 -11.26 14.76 1.03
N ASN A 226 -12.39 14.11 1.26
CA ASN A 226 -12.76 13.62 2.59
C ASN A 226 -11.99 12.34 2.93
N PHE A 227 -10.74 12.47 3.38
CA PHE A 227 -9.90 11.32 3.71
C PHE A 227 -10.49 10.41 4.81
N SER A 228 -11.38 10.92 5.67
CA SER A 228 -12.09 10.06 6.63
C SER A 228 -13.00 9.06 5.91
N ALA A 229 -13.77 9.53 4.94
CA ALA A 229 -14.62 8.67 4.11
C ALA A 229 -13.77 7.77 3.19
N VAL A 230 -12.72 8.30 2.56
CA VAL A 230 -11.83 7.50 1.70
C VAL A 230 -11.23 6.33 2.48
N LYS A 231 -10.68 6.55 3.69
CA LYS A 231 -10.18 5.47 4.56
C LYS A 231 -11.24 4.45 4.96
N THR A 232 -12.49 4.90 5.09
CA THR A 232 -13.60 4.04 5.49
C THR A 232 -14.01 3.10 4.36
N TYR A 233 -13.78 3.48 3.10
CA TYR A 233 -14.31 2.75 1.94
C TYR A 233 -13.27 2.24 0.96
N CYS A 234 -12.00 2.68 1.03
CA CYS A 234 -10.93 2.28 0.10
C CYS A 234 -9.74 1.68 0.85
N ASN A 235 -9.13 0.63 0.29
CA ASN A 235 -7.89 0.06 0.82
C ASN A 235 -6.65 0.87 0.42
N LEU A 236 -6.72 1.57 -0.70
CA LEU A 236 -5.72 2.51 -1.15
C LEU A 236 -6.34 3.53 -2.11
N TRP A 237 -5.66 4.66 -2.31
CA TRP A 237 -6.16 5.69 -3.21
C TRP A 237 -5.06 6.48 -3.89
N ARG A 238 -5.28 6.82 -5.17
CA ARG A 238 -4.39 7.70 -5.93
C ARG A 238 -4.62 9.15 -5.52
N ASN A 239 -3.54 9.82 -5.11
CA ASN A 239 -3.60 11.22 -4.65
C ASN A 239 -3.21 12.23 -5.73
N TYR A 240 -2.48 11.82 -6.76
CA TYR A 240 -1.77 12.73 -7.67
C TYR A 240 -1.66 12.18 -9.08
N ASP A 241 -1.07 12.97 -9.97
CA ASP A 241 -0.87 12.71 -11.39
C ASP A 241 -0.34 11.31 -11.71
N ASP A 242 -0.77 10.79 -12.87
CA ASP A 242 -0.26 9.54 -13.41
C ASP A 242 1.24 9.61 -13.62
N ILE A 243 1.93 8.59 -13.12
CA ILE A 243 3.35 8.44 -13.37
C ILE A 243 3.60 8.17 -14.85
N GLN A 244 4.63 8.82 -15.37
CA GLN A 244 5.14 8.63 -16.72
C GLN A 244 6.58 8.11 -16.63
N ASP A 245 7.02 7.34 -17.62
CA ASP A 245 8.40 6.84 -17.73
C ASP A 245 9.45 7.96 -17.92
N SER A 246 9.64 8.77 -16.89
CA SER A 246 10.57 9.90 -16.86
C SER A 246 10.96 10.23 -15.43
N TRP A 247 12.21 10.67 -15.26
CA TRP A 247 12.67 11.15 -13.97
C TRP A 247 11.87 12.36 -13.46
N THR A 248 11.48 13.28 -14.35
CA THR A 248 10.66 14.45 -13.99
C THR A 248 9.33 14.05 -13.35
N SER A 249 8.67 13.01 -13.85
CA SER A 249 7.40 12.53 -13.27
C SER A 249 7.62 11.99 -11.84
N VAL A 250 8.67 11.18 -11.63
CA VAL A 250 9.06 10.71 -10.30
C VAL A 250 9.34 11.88 -9.36
N GLU A 251 10.10 12.88 -9.81
CA GLU A 251 10.40 14.07 -9.03
C GLU A 251 9.16 14.86 -8.63
N ASN A 252 8.23 15.07 -9.55
CA ASN A 252 6.98 15.77 -9.28
C ASN A 252 6.13 15.04 -8.23
N ILE A 253 6.06 13.71 -8.30
CA ILE A 253 5.36 12.88 -7.30
C ILE A 253 6.05 13.02 -5.93
N ILE A 254 7.37 12.89 -5.87
CA ILE A 254 8.15 13.05 -4.63
C ILE A 254 7.89 14.45 -4.02
N ASP A 255 7.90 15.49 -4.84
CA ASP A 255 7.64 16.86 -4.37
C ASP A 255 6.19 17.04 -3.92
N TYR A 256 5.20 16.50 -4.63
CA TYR A 256 3.81 16.55 -4.21
C TYR A 256 3.61 15.91 -2.83
N TYR A 257 4.08 14.68 -2.64
CA TYR A 257 3.97 13.99 -1.37
C TYR A 257 4.74 14.69 -0.25
N GLY A 258 5.94 15.22 -0.55
CA GLY A 258 6.76 15.93 0.42
C GLY A 258 6.25 17.33 0.77
N ASN A 259 5.56 18.01 -0.13
CA ASN A 259 4.99 19.34 0.09
C ASN A 259 3.63 19.27 0.80
N ASN A 260 2.89 18.17 0.63
CA ASN A 260 1.55 17.97 1.19
C ASN A 260 1.51 16.94 2.34
N GLN A 261 2.67 16.55 2.88
CA GLN A 261 2.81 15.47 3.85
C GLN A 261 2.02 15.65 5.16
N ASP A 262 1.73 16.88 5.59
CA ASP A 262 0.91 17.14 6.78
C ASP A 262 -0.55 16.74 6.59
N LEU A 263 -1.05 16.83 5.35
CA LEU A 263 -2.40 16.42 4.99
C LEU A 263 -2.46 14.93 4.63
N ILE A 264 -1.45 14.41 3.93
CA ILE A 264 -1.50 13.08 3.29
C ILE A 264 -1.03 11.97 4.23
N ALA A 265 0.14 12.12 4.85
CA ALA A 265 0.78 11.02 5.59
C ALA A 265 -0.04 10.48 6.78
N PRO A 266 -0.77 11.30 7.57
CA PRO A 266 -1.58 10.79 8.68
C PRO A 266 -2.75 9.89 8.26
N ASN A 267 -3.06 9.81 6.97
CA ASN A 267 -4.15 8.99 6.46
C ASN A 267 -3.71 7.58 6.02
N ALA A 268 -2.40 7.32 5.89
CA ALA A 268 -1.90 5.99 5.58
C ALA A 268 -1.79 5.12 6.85
N GLY A 269 -2.08 3.83 6.72
CA GLY A 269 -1.95 2.83 7.77
C GLY A 269 -2.47 1.46 7.34
N PRO A 270 -2.36 0.44 8.21
CA PRO A 270 -2.82 -0.92 7.91
C PRO A 270 -4.27 -0.96 7.41
N GLY A 271 -4.45 -1.34 6.14
CA GLY A 271 -5.73 -1.45 5.47
C GLY A 271 -6.13 -0.24 4.63
N HIS A 272 -5.38 0.87 4.66
CA HIS A 272 -5.72 2.13 3.97
C HIS A 272 -4.46 2.94 3.59
N TRP A 273 -4.03 2.91 2.32
CA TRP A 273 -2.73 3.48 1.88
C TRP A 273 -2.86 4.64 0.89
N ASN A 274 -1.94 5.60 0.95
CA ASN A 274 -1.76 6.55 -0.14
C ASN A 274 -1.03 5.86 -1.29
N ASP A 275 -1.45 6.11 -2.53
CA ASP A 275 -0.88 5.52 -3.75
C ASP A 275 -0.19 6.61 -4.61
N PRO A 276 1.16 6.67 -4.60
CA PRO A 276 1.95 7.54 -5.48
C PRO A 276 2.11 6.98 -6.90
N ASP A 277 1.30 6.01 -7.29
CA ASP A 277 1.30 5.32 -8.58
C ASP A 277 2.45 4.30 -8.75
N MET A 278 2.48 3.63 -9.89
CA MET A 278 3.32 2.47 -10.18
C MET A 278 4.84 2.70 -10.07
N LEU A 279 5.58 1.60 -9.88
CA LEU A 279 7.02 1.53 -10.08
C LEU A 279 7.35 1.37 -11.57
N ILE A 280 8.17 2.27 -12.12
CA ILE A 280 8.62 2.26 -13.53
C ILE A 280 10.05 1.71 -13.67
N ILE A 281 10.53 1.01 -12.65
CA ILE A 281 11.88 0.49 -12.56
C ILE A 281 12.09 -0.62 -13.59
N GLY A 282 13.02 -0.40 -14.50
CA GLY A 282 13.34 -1.34 -15.57
C GLY A 282 12.72 -1.00 -16.93
N ASN A 283 11.94 0.08 -17.00
CA ASN A 283 11.51 0.68 -18.27
C ASN A 283 12.65 1.50 -18.91
N PHE A 284 12.34 2.61 -19.56
CA PHE A 284 13.26 3.32 -20.44
C PHE A 284 13.77 4.64 -19.87
N GLY A 285 12.97 5.31 -19.03
CA GLY A 285 13.17 6.69 -18.61
C GLY A 285 14.02 6.88 -17.36
N LEU A 286 14.24 5.84 -16.57
CA LEU A 286 15.04 5.91 -15.33
C LEU A 286 16.46 5.34 -15.51
N SER A 287 17.45 6.13 -15.08
CA SER A 287 18.79 5.64 -14.83
C SER A 287 18.82 4.65 -13.64
N TYR A 288 19.94 3.96 -13.45
CA TYR A 288 20.10 3.06 -12.31
C TYR A 288 19.97 3.78 -10.95
N GLU A 289 20.54 4.98 -10.83
CA GLU A 289 20.44 5.80 -9.61
C GLU A 289 19.02 6.30 -9.36
N GLN A 290 18.33 6.71 -10.42
CA GLN A 290 16.93 7.16 -10.34
C GLN A 290 15.98 6.03 -9.96
N ALA A 291 16.21 4.82 -10.49
CA ALA A 291 15.47 3.63 -10.11
C ALA A 291 15.66 3.26 -8.63
N LYS A 292 16.90 3.37 -8.10
CA LYS A 292 17.17 3.21 -6.66
C LYS A 292 16.39 4.26 -5.85
N THR A 293 16.37 5.51 -6.32
CA THR A 293 15.65 6.60 -5.65
C THR A 293 14.13 6.35 -5.61
N GLN A 294 13.52 5.94 -6.72
CA GLN A 294 12.08 5.62 -6.75
C GLN A 294 11.76 4.52 -5.73
N PHE A 295 12.47 3.39 -5.77
CA PHE A 295 12.16 2.26 -4.87
C PHE A 295 12.33 2.62 -3.39
N ALA A 296 13.38 3.38 -3.06
CA ALA A 296 13.61 3.84 -1.69
C ALA A 296 12.50 4.76 -1.21
N ILE A 297 12.05 5.72 -2.04
CA ILE A 297 11.04 6.68 -1.62
C ILE A 297 9.65 6.06 -1.53
N TRP A 298 9.27 5.22 -2.48
CA TRP A 298 8.01 4.47 -2.38
C TRP A 298 7.97 3.65 -1.08
N SER A 299 9.08 2.99 -0.73
CA SER A 299 9.18 2.22 0.52
C SER A 299 9.10 3.09 1.79
N ILE A 300 9.73 4.28 1.77
CA ILE A 300 9.62 5.28 2.84
C ILE A 300 8.18 5.78 2.96
N LEU A 301 7.48 5.98 1.85
CA LEU A 301 6.09 6.44 1.83
C LEU A 301 5.09 5.35 2.25
N ALA A 302 5.53 4.11 2.47
CA ALA A 302 4.64 2.95 2.65
C ALA A 302 3.63 2.82 1.49
N ALA A 303 4.14 2.99 0.27
CA ALA A 303 3.37 2.97 -0.96
C ALA A 303 3.13 1.53 -1.44
N PRO A 304 2.06 1.26 -2.21
CA PRO A 304 1.96 0.04 -2.97
C PRO A 304 3.19 -0.15 -3.86
N LEU A 305 3.79 -1.35 -3.86
CA LEU A 305 4.89 -1.70 -4.78
C LEU A 305 4.31 -2.41 -6.00
N LEU A 306 3.59 -1.66 -6.83
CA LEU A 306 3.00 -2.16 -8.07
C LEU A 306 3.94 -1.90 -9.24
N MET A 307 4.63 -2.93 -9.72
CA MET A 307 5.51 -2.85 -10.88
C MET A 307 4.70 -2.66 -12.16
N SER A 308 5.18 -1.83 -13.08
CA SER A 308 4.67 -1.82 -14.45
C SER A 308 5.85 -1.86 -15.41
N VAL A 309 6.30 -3.07 -15.75
CA VAL A 309 7.52 -3.31 -16.53
C VAL A 309 7.41 -4.63 -17.28
N ASP A 310 8.11 -4.76 -18.40
CA ASP A 310 8.19 -6.02 -19.13
C ASP A 310 9.21 -6.97 -18.47
N LEU A 311 8.70 -7.96 -17.74
CA LEU A 311 9.54 -8.91 -17.00
C LEU A 311 10.31 -9.88 -17.90
N ARG A 312 9.94 -10.02 -19.19
CA ARG A 312 10.66 -10.88 -20.13
C ARG A 312 12.05 -10.33 -20.46
N THR A 313 12.21 -9.01 -20.36
CA THR A 313 13.42 -8.29 -20.83
C THR A 313 14.06 -7.39 -19.76
N ILE A 314 13.56 -7.43 -18.52
CA ILE A 314 14.09 -6.61 -17.43
C ILE A 314 15.58 -6.91 -17.17
N ARG A 315 16.40 -5.85 -17.11
CA ARG A 315 17.84 -6.00 -16.88
C ARG A 315 18.11 -6.48 -15.44
N PRO A 316 19.12 -7.34 -15.21
CA PRO A 316 19.42 -7.90 -13.88
C PRO A 316 19.64 -6.86 -12.77
N GLN A 317 20.16 -5.68 -13.09
CA GLN A 317 20.34 -4.60 -12.11
C GLN A 317 19.02 -4.01 -11.60
N PHE A 318 18.00 -3.88 -12.45
CA PHE A 318 16.68 -3.38 -12.05
C PHE A 318 15.86 -4.45 -11.34
N LYS A 319 15.96 -5.71 -11.79
CA LYS A 319 15.42 -6.87 -11.07
C LYS A 319 15.94 -6.94 -9.63
N ARG A 320 17.24 -6.72 -9.40
CA ARG A 320 17.82 -6.68 -8.06
C ARG A 320 17.28 -5.56 -7.17
N ILE A 321 16.95 -4.39 -7.75
CA ILE A 321 16.30 -3.31 -7.00
C ILE A 321 14.92 -3.77 -6.54
N LEU A 322 14.08 -4.24 -7.47
CA LEU A 322 12.72 -4.69 -7.19
C LEU A 322 12.67 -5.88 -6.21
N GLN A 323 13.69 -6.75 -6.20
CA GLN A 323 13.75 -7.90 -5.29
C GLN A 323 14.54 -7.64 -4.00
N ASN A 324 14.93 -6.39 -3.72
CA ASN A 324 15.72 -6.07 -2.53
C ASN A 324 14.91 -6.28 -1.25
N ARG A 325 15.15 -7.40 -0.58
CA ARG A 325 14.45 -7.82 0.64
C ARG A 325 14.57 -6.85 1.81
N LYS A 326 15.71 -6.16 1.93
CA LYS A 326 15.92 -5.21 3.03
C LYS A 326 14.99 -4.01 2.88
N ILE A 327 14.83 -3.52 1.64
CA ILE A 327 13.96 -2.37 1.34
C ILE A 327 12.48 -2.78 1.31
N ILE A 328 12.16 -3.97 0.77
CA ILE A 328 10.80 -4.53 0.88
C ILE A 328 10.38 -4.66 2.35
N ALA A 329 11.27 -5.09 3.25
CA ALA A 329 10.96 -5.17 4.68
C ALA A 329 10.68 -3.79 5.31
N VAL A 330 11.31 -2.72 4.80
CA VAL A 330 10.97 -1.35 5.21
C VAL A 330 9.59 -0.97 4.72
N ASP A 331 9.26 -1.25 3.46
CA ASP A 331 7.94 -0.98 2.89
C ASP A 331 6.83 -1.71 3.65
N GLN A 332 7.02 -3.02 3.84
CA GLN A 332 6.10 -3.97 4.46
C GLN A 332 6.15 -3.98 5.99
N ASP A 333 6.74 -2.95 6.62
CA ASP A 333 6.80 -2.85 8.07
C ASP A 333 5.38 -2.85 8.69
N PRO A 334 5.10 -3.72 9.69
CA PRO A 334 3.76 -3.92 10.21
C PRO A 334 3.20 -2.73 11.01
N LEU A 335 4.03 -1.74 11.39
CA LEU A 335 3.51 -0.51 11.98
C LEU A 335 2.72 0.30 10.96
N GLY A 336 3.02 0.15 9.67
CA GLY A 336 2.31 0.81 8.58
C GLY A 336 2.38 2.34 8.64
N ILE A 337 3.42 2.89 9.27
CA ILE A 337 3.58 4.34 9.39
C ILE A 337 4.22 4.87 8.10
N GLN A 338 3.51 5.72 7.38
CA GLN A 338 4.09 6.44 6.24
C GLN A 338 5.17 7.42 6.71
N GLY A 339 6.34 7.37 6.06
CA GLY A 339 7.46 8.26 6.30
C GLY A 339 7.27 9.66 5.73
N ARG A 340 8.24 10.53 6.05
CA ARG A 340 8.14 11.99 5.85
C ARG A 340 9.46 12.58 5.38
N ARG A 341 9.41 13.69 4.65
CA ARG A 341 10.59 14.51 4.34
C ARG A 341 10.92 15.37 5.55
N ILE A 342 12.10 15.15 6.12
CA ILE A 342 12.59 15.82 7.34
C ILE A 342 13.62 16.92 7.05
N TYR A 343 14.20 16.92 5.84
CA TYR A 343 15.18 17.93 5.42
C TYR A 343 15.07 18.19 3.91
N LYS A 344 15.20 19.46 3.52
CA LYS A 344 15.34 19.90 2.12
C LYS A 344 16.19 21.15 2.04
N HIS A 345 17.37 21.07 1.43
CA HIS A 345 18.23 22.24 1.20
C HIS A 345 19.23 21.98 0.08
N LYS A 346 19.41 22.96 -0.83
CA LYS A 346 20.43 22.94 -1.91
C LYS A 346 20.46 21.63 -2.72
N GLY A 347 19.29 21.08 -3.05
CA GLY A 347 19.18 19.85 -3.82
C GLY A 347 19.45 18.57 -3.00
N ILE A 348 19.63 18.66 -1.69
CA ILE A 348 19.69 17.49 -0.81
C ILE A 348 18.37 17.37 -0.07
N GLU A 349 17.82 16.16 -0.03
CA GLU A 349 16.66 15.81 0.79
C GLU A 349 16.98 14.64 1.71
N ILE A 350 16.39 14.65 2.91
CA ILE A 350 16.43 13.51 3.82
C ILE A 350 14.98 13.15 4.18
N TRP A 351 14.65 11.89 4.01
CA TRP A 351 13.37 11.31 4.34
C TRP A 351 13.53 10.24 5.41
N SER A 352 12.55 10.11 6.29
CA SER A 352 12.59 9.16 7.41
C SER A 352 11.25 8.47 7.61
N LYS A 353 11.28 7.15 7.82
CA LYS A 353 10.13 6.30 8.14
C LYS A 353 10.38 5.61 9.48
N PRO A 354 9.53 5.81 10.51
CA PRO A 354 9.55 4.97 11.70
C PRO A 354 9.17 3.54 11.34
N ILE A 355 9.95 2.57 11.82
CA ILE A 355 9.74 1.12 11.59
C ILE A 355 10.01 0.34 12.88
N GLY A 356 9.64 -0.94 12.89
CA GLY A 356 10.02 -1.88 13.93
C GLY A 356 11.48 -2.32 13.84
N PRO A 357 12.03 -2.90 14.93
CA PRO A 357 11.45 -2.98 16.27
C PRO A 357 11.46 -1.62 16.99
N LEU A 358 10.65 -1.51 18.04
CA LEU A 358 10.62 -0.35 18.94
C LEU A 358 11.08 -0.76 20.33
N PHE A 359 11.76 0.13 21.03
CA PHE A 359 12.19 -0.09 22.40
C PHE A 359 11.96 1.15 23.25
N ASN A 360 11.21 1.02 24.36
CA ASN A 360 10.90 2.13 25.28
C ASN A 360 10.42 3.41 24.58
N ASN A 361 9.49 3.28 23.62
CA ASN A 361 8.97 4.37 22.77
C ASN A 361 9.96 4.98 21.76
N PHE A 362 11.14 4.40 21.59
CA PHE A 362 12.06 4.75 20.50
C PHE A 362 11.87 3.77 19.34
N TYR A 363 11.49 4.29 18.18
CA TYR A 363 11.40 3.50 16.95
C TYR A 363 12.78 3.17 16.42
N SER A 364 12.87 2.10 15.62
CA SER A 364 13.88 1.99 14.57
C SER A 364 13.46 2.88 13.40
N TYR A 365 14.41 3.21 12.52
CA TYR A 365 14.13 4.13 11.41
C TYR A 365 14.76 3.64 10.10
N ALA A 366 14.03 3.77 9.00
CA ALA A 366 14.60 3.82 7.67
C ALA A 366 14.80 5.27 7.24
N ILE A 367 15.96 5.58 6.67
CA ILE A 367 16.38 6.95 6.34
C ILE A 367 16.90 6.97 4.90
N ALA A 368 16.30 7.78 4.03
CA ALA A 368 16.73 7.95 2.65
C ALA A 368 17.37 9.33 2.45
N PHE A 369 18.63 9.34 2.03
CA PHE A 369 19.38 10.54 1.65
C PHE A 369 19.36 10.67 0.13
N ILE A 370 18.71 11.70 -0.39
CA ILE A 370 18.54 11.90 -1.82
C ILE A 370 19.35 13.11 -2.26
N ASN A 371 20.01 12.97 -3.41
CA ASN A 371 20.62 14.07 -4.12
C ASN A 371 19.78 14.40 -5.36
N ARG A 372 18.95 15.44 -5.26
CA ARG A 372 18.10 15.99 -6.33
C ARG A 372 18.87 16.74 -7.41
N ARG A 373 20.19 16.89 -7.29
CA ARG A 373 21.01 17.45 -8.38
C ARG A 373 21.10 16.46 -9.52
N SER A 374 21.09 16.97 -10.75
CA SER A 374 21.26 16.20 -11.98
C SER A 374 22.64 16.41 -12.63
N ASP A 375 23.53 17.12 -11.94
CA ASP A 375 24.84 17.54 -12.44
C ASP A 375 25.98 17.29 -11.43
N GLY A 376 27.21 17.34 -11.94
CA GLY A 376 28.42 17.31 -11.12
C GLY A 376 28.75 15.95 -10.51
N THR A 377 29.39 15.96 -9.34
CA THR A 377 29.88 14.77 -8.63
C THR A 377 28.97 14.36 -7.48
N PRO A 378 29.18 13.18 -6.88
CA PRO A 378 28.45 12.78 -5.68
C PRO A 378 28.59 13.83 -4.57
N SER A 379 27.52 14.02 -3.79
CA SER A 379 27.46 14.98 -2.69
C SER A 379 27.73 14.27 -1.37
N ASP A 380 28.67 14.79 -0.58
CA ASP A 380 28.93 14.32 0.78
C ASP A 380 27.93 14.96 1.76
N ILE A 381 27.13 14.14 2.42
CA ILE A 381 26.18 14.55 3.45
C ILE A 381 26.72 14.07 4.79
N SER A 382 26.85 14.99 5.75
CA SER A 382 27.30 14.69 7.11
C SER A 382 26.28 15.22 8.12
N VAL A 383 25.71 14.32 8.91
CA VAL A 383 24.66 14.64 9.89
C VAL A 383 24.81 13.75 11.11
N THR A 384 24.43 14.23 12.29
CA THR A 384 24.38 13.40 13.50
C THR A 384 23.11 12.55 13.53
N LEU A 385 23.15 11.40 14.19
CA LEU A 385 21.93 10.59 14.40
C LEU A 385 20.84 11.39 15.13
N LYS A 386 21.22 12.24 16.09
CA LYS A 386 20.30 13.12 16.81
C LYS A 386 19.55 14.07 15.89
N GLU A 387 20.22 14.67 14.90
CA GLU A 387 19.59 15.55 13.90
C GLU A 387 18.61 14.80 13.00
N LEU A 388 18.75 13.47 12.86
CA LEU A 388 17.82 12.60 12.15
C LEU A 388 16.65 12.10 13.03
N GLY A 389 16.62 12.48 14.31
CA GLY A 389 15.64 12.00 15.28
C GLY A 389 16.02 10.70 16.00
N LEU A 390 17.21 10.14 15.73
CA LEU A 390 17.70 8.92 16.36
C LEU A 390 18.41 9.28 17.67
N ILE A 391 17.64 9.30 18.76
CA ILE A 391 18.06 9.86 20.06
C ILE A 391 18.18 8.85 21.21
N HIS A 392 17.97 7.56 20.95
CA HIS A 392 18.11 6.52 21.97
C HIS A 392 19.53 6.48 22.56
N PHE A 393 19.63 6.40 23.90
CA PHE A 393 20.90 6.50 24.63
C PHE A 393 21.89 5.37 24.29
N TYR A 394 21.39 4.14 24.11
CA TYR A 394 22.22 2.98 23.73
C TYR A 394 22.56 2.96 22.23
N GLY A 395 22.11 3.95 21.46
CA GLY A 395 22.41 4.06 20.03
C GLY A 395 21.54 3.18 19.15
N TYR A 396 21.97 3.08 17.89
CA TYR A 396 21.31 2.37 16.80
C TYR A 396 22.34 1.58 16.01
N ARG A 397 22.04 0.33 15.65
CA ARG A 397 22.82 -0.42 14.67
C ARG A 397 22.43 0.05 13.27
N VAL A 398 23.38 0.61 12.54
CA VAL A 398 23.13 1.29 11.26
C VAL A 398 23.69 0.47 10.11
N GLU A 399 22.87 0.14 9.12
CA GLU A 399 23.29 -0.55 7.89
C GLU A 399 22.76 0.16 6.64
N ASP A 400 23.50 0.02 5.53
CA ASP A 400 23.04 0.38 4.19
C ASP A 400 22.13 -0.71 3.60
N LEU A 401 21.05 -0.31 2.95
CA LEU A 401 20.04 -1.22 2.40
C LEU A 401 20.25 -1.55 0.93
N TYR A 402 21.08 -0.81 0.21
CA TYR A 402 21.50 -1.13 -1.16
C TYR A 402 22.86 -1.78 -1.23
N GLU A 403 23.79 -1.31 -0.40
CA GLU A 403 25.17 -1.79 -0.36
C GLU A 403 25.35 -2.71 0.85
N ASN A 404 26.31 -3.64 0.78
CA ASN A 404 26.61 -4.54 1.90
C ASN A 404 27.54 -3.84 2.92
N VAL A 405 27.06 -2.74 3.51
CA VAL A 405 27.80 -1.91 4.47
C VAL A 405 27.07 -1.87 5.81
N ASP A 406 27.75 -2.33 6.85
CA ASP A 406 27.31 -2.23 8.25
C ASP A 406 28.21 -1.20 8.95
N TYR A 407 27.60 -0.13 9.47
CA TYR A 407 28.28 0.94 10.18
C TYR A 407 28.42 0.64 11.68
N GLY A 408 27.89 -0.49 12.16
CA GLY A 408 27.87 -0.87 13.55
C GLY A 408 26.91 -0.02 14.38
N VAL A 409 27.14 0.01 15.70
CA VAL A 409 26.34 0.81 16.62
C VAL A 409 26.83 2.25 16.64
N LEU A 410 25.96 3.17 16.25
CA LEU A 410 26.18 4.61 16.27
C LEU A 410 25.33 5.27 17.36
N TYR A 411 25.88 6.27 18.02
CA TYR A 411 25.24 7.00 19.12
C TYR A 411 24.65 8.32 18.61
N PRO A 412 23.72 8.95 19.35
CA PRO A 412 23.04 10.17 18.91
C PRO A 412 23.98 11.31 18.45
N ASN A 413 25.15 11.46 19.08
CA ASN A 413 26.13 12.51 18.72
C ASN A 413 27.11 12.08 17.61
N THR A 414 27.08 10.83 17.16
CA THR A 414 27.95 10.34 16.10
C THR A 414 27.48 10.89 14.75
N LYS A 415 28.42 11.41 13.95
CA LYS A 415 28.15 11.86 12.59
C LYS A 415 28.22 10.68 11.62
N ILE A 416 27.12 10.40 10.95
CA ILE A 416 27.13 9.56 9.76
C ILE A 416 27.54 10.41 8.55
N LYS A 417 28.33 9.83 7.66
CA LYS A 417 28.74 10.45 6.39
C LYS A 417 28.35 9.53 5.25
N VAL A 418 27.52 10.03 4.36
CA VAL A 418 27.10 9.30 3.16
C VAL A 418 27.45 10.12 1.93
N LYS A 419 27.79 9.43 0.84
CA LYS A 419 28.10 10.04 -0.44
C LYS A 419 27.02 9.65 -1.43
N VAL A 420 26.25 10.62 -1.91
CA VAL A 420 25.05 10.36 -2.72
C VAL A 420 25.24 10.86 -4.15
N ASN A 421 25.14 9.94 -5.11
CA ASN A 421 25.25 10.24 -6.54
C ASN A 421 24.13 11.20 -7.00
N PRO A 422 24.36 12.08 -8.00
CA PRO A 422 23.30 12.90 -8.60
C PRO A 422 22.10 12.04 -9.02
N SER A 423 20.89 12.49 -8.71
CA SER A 423 19.60 11.78 -8.87
C SER A 423 19.50 10.43 -8.14
N GLY A 424 20.48 10.12 -7.29
CA GLY A 424 20.58 8.87 -6.55
C GLY A 424 20.17 8.98 -5.08
N VAL A 425 20.28 7.84 -4.41
CA VAL A 425 19.91 7.67 -3.00
C VAL A 425 20.93 6.81 -2.27
N VAL A 426 21.17 7.14 -1.00
CA VAL A 426 21.68 6.21 0.01
C VAL A 426 20.55 5.96 1.00
N MET A 427 20.22 4.70 1.27
CA MET A 427 19.14 4.33 2.18
C MET A 427 19.71 3.51 3.32
N LEU A 428 19.52 3.98 4.55
CA LEU A 428 20.01 3.35 5.76
C LEU A 428 18.85 2.82 6.61
N LYS A 429 19.07 1.73 7.34
CA LYS A 429 18.25 1.36 8.50
C LYS A 429 19.06 1.61 9.76
N GLY A 430 18.49 2.35 10.71
CA GLY A 430 18.97 2.45 12.08
C GLY A 430 18.06 1.66 13.01
N GLU A 431 18.50 0.48 13.42
CA GLU A 431 17.79 -0.40 14.34
C GLU A 431 18.10 -0.04 15.78
N VAL A 432 17.07 0.23 16.59
CA VAL A 432 17.24 0.66 17.98
C VAL A 432 17.94 -0.43 18.80
N GLN A 433 19.02 -0.07 19.50
CA GLN A 433 19.79 -1.04 20.28
C GLN A 433 19.14 -1.37 21.61
N LEU A 434 19.17 -2.66 21.98
CA LEU A 434 18.72 -3.16 23.26
C LEU A 434 19.89 -3.20 24.27
N PRO A 435 19.64 -3.01 25.59
CA PRO A 435 20.70 -2.97 26.60
C PRO A 435 21.57 -4.23 26.70
N ASN A 436 21.08 -5.37 26.24
CA ASN A 436 21.72 -6.68 26.38
C ASN A 436 22.54 -7.11 25.15
N GLU A 437 22.67 -6.24 24.14
CA GLU A 437 23.44 -6.50 22.90
C GLU A 437 24.78 -5.75 22.83
N MET A 438 25.18 -5.10 23.94
CA MET A 438 26.52 -4.55 24.16
C MET A 438 27.47 -5.63 24.68
#